data_AF-A0A1G0Y315-F1
#
_entry.id   AF-A0A1G0Y315-F1
#
_cell.length_a   1.000
_cell.length_b   1.000
_cell.length_c   1.000
_cell.angle_alpha   90.00
_cell.angle_beta   90.00
_cell.angle_gamma   90.00
#
_symmetry.space_group_name_H-M   'P 1'
#
loop_
_entity.id
_entity.type
_entity.pdbx_description
1 polymer ?
#
loop_
_entity_poly.entity_id
_entity_poly.type
_entity_poly.pdbx_seq_one_letter_code
_entity_poly.pdbx_strand_id
1 'polypeptide(L)'
;MDEILITGGKVVLRSVQETRSVTVDDFYESLSQSAGIRTPVLPERVVFYASKNERKIYLTHQQPAVKEIDVRTVDDTIREYSLSLPHVYFMHVYFNSAMENLYVYCSGVSVNDTADMLCRLPLKNIHDDGLVCIGDDLKFSLEGRLGDKIAGTENFFWESKFNSDLDDSFQKALPEVFKQGRSPAESADPLAVWERLSSDSGFKVSEVKWKPLAKLSEIATDLLEG
;
A
#
# COMPACT_ATOMS: atom_id res chain seq x y z
N MET A 1 -30.95 -2.28 14.06
CA MET A 1 -31.39 -3.69 14.02
C MET A 1 -30.24 -4.50 14.59
N ASP A 2 -30.49 -5.39 15.55
CA ASP A 2 -29.40 -6.20 16.11
C ASP A 2 -29.22 -7.44 15.25
N GLU A 3 -28.02 -7.58 14.69
CA GLU A 3 -27.64 -8.73 13.87
C GLU A 3 -26.72 -9.63 14.68
N ILE A 4 -26.97 -10.94 14.60
CA ILE A 4 -26.13 -11.95 15.23
C ILE A 4 -25.15 -12.44 14.18
N LEU A 5 -23.87 -12.10 14.34
CA LEU A 5 -22.79 -12.61 13.50
C LEU A 5 -22.13 -13.80 14.19
N ILE A 6 -22.00 -14.92 13.47
CA ILE A 6 -21.29 -16.11 13.94
C ILE A 6 -20.04 -16.31 13.08
N THR A 7 -18.86 -16.03 13.64
CA THR A 7 -17.58 -16.16 12.94
C THR A 7 -16.50 -16.70 13.88
N GLY A 8 -15.71 -17.69 13.45
CA GLY A 8 -14.56 -18.21 14.21
C GLY A 8 -14.92 -18.85 15.56
N GLY A 9 -16.12 -19.43 15.69
CA GLY A 9 -16.58 -20.06 16.94
C GLY A 9 -17.04 -19.08 18.03
N LYS A 10 -17.19 -17.78 17.71
CA LYS A 10 -17.77 -16.77 18.60
C LYS A 10 -19.06 -16.22 18.01
N VAL A 11 -20.00 -15.89 18.90
CA VAL A 11 -21.26 -15.22 18.57
C VAL A 11 -21.15 -13.77 19.03
N VAL A 12 -21.27 -12.82 18.10
CA VAL A 12 -21.20 -11.39 18.37
C VAL A 12 -22.56 -10.77 18.04
N LEU A 13 -23.15 -10.09 19.03
CA LEU A 13 -24.33 -9.26 18.83
C LEU A 13 -23.85 -7.90 18.31
N ARG A 14 -24.09 -7.62 17.02
CA ARG A 14 -23.73 -6.35 16.40
C ARG A 14 -25.00 -5.50 16.27
N SER A 15 -25.06 -4.41 17.02
CA SER A 15 -26.11 -3.42 16.82
C SER A 15 -25.77 -2.58 15.59
N VAL A 16 -26.42 -2.89 14.46
CA VAL A 16 -26.30 -2.11 13.23
C VAL A 16 -27.26 -0.92 13.35
N GLN A 17 -26.68 0.27 13.47
CA GLN A 17 -27.43 1.52 13.43
C GLN A 17 -27.44 2.02 11.99
N GLU A 18 -28.57 1.87 11.31
CA GLU A 18 -28.80 2.52 10.02
C GLU A 18 -28.70 4.03 10.24
N THR A 19 -27.58 4.61 9.82
CA THR A 19 -27.29 6.04 10.01
C THR A 19 -28.04 6.89 9.00
N ARG A 20 -28.29 6.34 7.80
CA ARG A 20 -29.10 6.95 6.75
C ARG A 20 -29.54 5.89 5.73
N SER A 21 -30.79 5.95 5.29
CA SER A 21 -31.29 5.20 4.14
C SER A 21 -31.48 6.19 2.98
N VAL A 22 -30.95 5.86 1.80
CA VAL A 22 -31.06 6.68 0.58
C VAL A 22 -31.60 5.81 -0.54
N THR A 23 -32.30 6.41 -1.50
CA THR A 23 -32.74 5.66 -2.67
C THR A 23 -31.53 5.32 -3.55
N VAL A 24 -31.69 4.29 -4.39
CA VAL A 24 -30.66 3.93 -5.39
C VAL A 24 -30.38 5.12 -6.32
N ASP A 25 -31.41 5.92 -6.63
CA ASP A 25 -31.26 7.12 -7.46
C ASP A 25 -30.49 8.23 -6.73
N ASP A 26 -30.75 8.48 -5.44
CA ASP A 26 -29.97 9.42 -4.63
C ASP A 26 -28.50 8.98 -4.49
N PHE A 27 -28.26 7.67 -4.44
CA PHE A 27 -26.92 7.08 -4.44
C PHE A 27 -26.21 7.37 -5.76
N TYR A 28 -26.84 7.11 -6.90
CA TYR A 28 -26.26 7.40 -8.21
C TYR A 28 -26.12 8.91 -8.46
N GLU A 29 -27.04 9.73 -7.96
CA GLU A 29 -26.96 11.17 -8.05
C GLU A 29 -25.78 11.69 -7.24
N SER A 30 -25.59 11.20 -6.00
CA SER A 30 -24.41 11.50 -5.18
C SER A 30 -23.11 11.01 -5.83
N LEU A 31 -23.14 9.84 -6.48
CA LEU A 31 -22.02 9.28 -7.25
C LEU A 31 -21.71 10.13 -8.49
N SER A 32 -22.73 10.70 -9.13
CA SER A 32 -22.60 11.56 -10.31
C SER A 32 -22.13 12.98 -9.96
N GLN A 33 -22.59 13.52 -8.83
CA GLN A 33 -22.17 14.81 -8.30
C GLN A 33 -20.73 14.76 -7.75
N SER A 34 -20.32 13.61 -7.20
CA SER A 34 -18.92 13.36 -6.86
C SER A 34 -18.05 13.05 -8.09
N ALA A 35 -18.63 12.52 -9.17
CA ALA A 35 -17.98 12.34 -10.47
C ALA A 35 -17.94 13.64 -11.30
N GLY A 36 -17.30 14.68 -10.78
CA GLY A 36 -17.02 15.90 -11.52
C GLY A 36 -16.14 15.64 -12.77
N ILE A 37 -16.57 16.19 -13.91
CA ILE A 37 -15.84 16.44 -15.17
C ILE A 37 -15.29 15.18 -15.90
N ARG A 38 -15.80 14.96 -17.13
CA ARG A 38 -15.53 13.82 -18.05
C ARG A 38 -14.15 13.80 -18.72
N THR A 39 -13.18 14.50 -18.19
CA THR A 39 -11.76 14.18 -18.35
C THR A 39 -11.25 14.06 -16.94
N PRO A 40 -10.82 12.88 -16.45
CA PRO A 40 -10.32 12.82 -15.09
C PRO A 40 -9.08 13.71 -15.05
N VAL A 41 -9.21 14.87 -14.42
CA VAL A 41 -8.05 15.54 -13.85
C VAL A 41 -7.56 14.53 -12.82
N LEU A 42 -6.57 13.75 -13.22
CA LEU A 42 -5.99 12.76 -12.33
C LEU A 42 -5.44 13.53 -11.13
N PRO A 43 -5.67 13.03 -9.89
CA PRO A 43 -5.07 13.61 -8.72
C PRO A 43 -3.57 13.80 -8.89
N GLU A 44 -3.01 14.80 -8.20
CA GLU A 44 -1.58 15.02 -8.20
C GLU A 44 -0.85 13.71 -7.83
N ARG A 45 0.31 13.49 -8.47
CA ARG A 45 1.18 12.31 -8.28
C ARG A 45 0.67 11.00 -8.88
N VAL A 46 -0.52 10.94 -9.47
CA VAL A 46 -0.93 9.80 -10.30
C VAL A 46 -0.10 9.78 -11.58
N VAL A 47 0.68 8.71 -11.77
CA VAL A 47 1.57 8.51 -12.92
C VAL A 47 1.03 7.46 -13.91
N PHE A 48 0.08 6.64 -13.48
CA PHE A 48 -0.59 5.68 -14.35
C PHE A 48 -2.05 5.49 -13.91
N TYR A 49 -2.93 5.33 -14.89
CA TYR A 49 -4.35 5.09 -14.70
C TYR A 49 -4.81 4.01 -15.68
N ALA A 50 -5.61 3.06 -15.18
CA ALA A 50 -6.27 2.08 -16.01
C ALA A 50 -7.68 1.77 -15.47
N SER A 51 -8.59 1.37 -16.35
CA SER A 51 -9.96 1.04 -15.98
C SER A 51 -10.55 -0.01 -16.89
N LYS A 52 -11.35 -0.92 -16.32
CA LYS A 52 -12.13 -1.93 -17.04
C LYS A 52 -13.44 -2.14 -16.27
N ASN A 53 -14.56 -1.94 -16.93
CA ASN A 53 -15.90 -1.97 -16.31
C ASN A 53 -15.96 -1.04 -15.07
N GLU A 54 -16.38 -1.56 -13.91
CA GLU A 54 -16.48 -0.85 -12.64
C GLU A 54 -15.16 -0.73 -11.88
N ARG A 55 -14.11 -1.41 -12.34
CA ARG A 55 -12.77 -1.39 -11.71
C ARG A 55 -11.90 -0.29 -12.28
N LYS A 56 -11.22 0.42 -11.38
CA LYS A 56 -10.28 1.50 -11.68
C LYS A 56 -9.01 1.32 -10.87
N ILE A 57 -7.87 1.55 -11.51
CA ILE A 57 -6.55 1.50 -10.89
C ILE A 57 -5.92 2.88 -11.02
N TYR A 58 -5.41 3.39 -9.91
CA TYR A 58 -4.59 4.61 -9.87
C TYR A 58 -3.22 4.25 -9.30
N LEU A 59 -2.16 4.47 -10.06
CA LEU A 59 -0.79 4.33 -9.59
C LEU A 59 -0.25 5.71 -9.25
N THR A 60 0.11 5.92 -7.99
CA THR A 60 0.82 7.12 -7.57
C THR A 60 2.32 6.86 -7.41
N HIS A 61 3.10 7.93 -7.46
CA HIS A 61 4.54 7.88 -7.33
C HIS A 61 5.04 8.75 -6.16
N GLN A 62 5.91 8.16 -5.34
CA GLN A 62 6.75 8.86 -4.37
C GLN A 62 8.22 8.79 -4.81
N GLN A 63 8.86 9.95 -4.92
CA GLN A 63 10.29 10.07 -5.23
C GLN A 63 11.13 9.43 -4.12
N PRO A 64 12.36 8.97 -4.42
CA PRO A 64 13.29 8.49 -3.41
C PRO A 64 13.45 9.50 -2.27
N ALA A 65 13.25 9.04 -1.05
CA ALA A 65 13.29 9.86 0.15
C ALA A 65 13.60 9.00 1.37
N VAL A 66 14.06 9.64 2.44
CA VAL A 66 14.13 8.99 3.75
C VAL A 66 12.73 9.05 4.39
N LYS A 67 12.27 7.92 4.94
CA LYS A 67 11.00 7.80 5.65
C LYS A 67 11.23 7.20 7.02
N GLU A 68 10.58 7.79 8.02
CA GLU A 68 10.45 7.22 9.34
C GLU A 68 9.28 6.22 9.32
N ILE A 69 9.49 5.03 9.90
CA ILE A 69 8.47 4.01 10.05
C ILE A 69 8.49 3.45 11.47
N ASP A 70 7.31 3.09 11.97
CA ASP A 70 7.14 2.42 13.25
C ASP A 70 6.97 0.92 13.05
N VAL A 71 7.84 0.12 13.68
CA VAL A 71 7.78 -1.33 13.61
C VAL A 71 7.56 -1.91 14.99
N ARG A 72 6.51 -2.70 15.13
CA ARG A 72 6.28 -3.54 16.29
C ARG A 72 7.20 -4.76 16.23
N THR A 73 8.03 -4.90 17.25
CA THR A 73 8.98 -6.00 17.42
C THR A 73 8.29 -7.23 18.04
N VAL A 74 9.02 -8.34 18.14
CA VAL A 74 8.53 -9.62 18.68
C VAL A 74 8.16 -9.51 20.17
N ASP A 75 8.80 -8.60 20.91
CA ASP A 75 8.51 -8.29 22.32
C ASP A 75 7.40 -7.23 22.50
N ASP A 76 6.62 -6.94 21.45
CA ASP A 76 5.51 -5.97 21.44
C ASP A 76 5.95 -4.53 21.76
N THR A 77 7.24 -4.22 21.61
CA THR A 77 7.76 -2.85 21.67
C THR A 77 7.68 -2.19 20.30
N ILE A 78 7.58 -0.87 20.26
CA ILE A 78 7.61 -0.11 19.01
C ILE A 78 9.01 0.45 18.86
N ARG A 79 9.64 0.16 17.73
CA ARG A 79 10.90 0.75 17.32
C ARG A 79 10.71 1.54 16.04
N GLU A 80 11.14 2.79 16.08
CA GLU A 80 11.21 3.67 14.93
C GLU A 80 12.47 3.38 14.11
N TYR A 81 12.36 3.43 12.80
CA TYR A 81 13.48 3.33 11.86
C TYR A 81 13.44 4.45 10.84
N SER A 82 14.60 4.99 10.49
CA SER A 82 14.76 5.96 9.40
C SER A 82 15.37 5.30 8.16
N LEU A 83 14.57 5.07 7.12
CA LEU A 83 14.95 4.28 5.96
C LEU A 83 15.00 5.12 4.70
N SER A 84 16.12 5.09 3.98
CA SER A 84 16.23 5.60 2.62
C SER A 84 15.48 4.64 1.69
N LEU A 85 14.41 5.12 1.09
CA LEU A 85 13.56 4.38 0.18
C LEU A 85 13.86 4.74 -1.28
N PRO A 86 13.73 3.77 -2.21
CA PRO A 86 13.83 4.03 -3.65
C PRO A 86 12.55 4.72 -4.16
N HIS A 87 12.28 4.69 -5.46
CA HIS A 87 10.97 5.10 -5.96
C HIS A 87 9.91 4.15 -5.39
N VAL A 88 8.89 4.68 -4.73
CA VAL A 88 7.77 3.91 -4.18
C VAL A 88 6.51 4.19 -4.99
N TYR A 89 5.78 3.15 -5.32
CA TYR A 89 4.54 3.24 -6.08
C TYR A 89 3.40 2.62 -5.30
N PHE A 90 2.32 3.38 -5.14
CA PHE A 90 1.09 2.89 -4.53
C PHE A 90 0.08 2.66 -5.64
N MET A 91 -0.41 1.43 -5.76
CA MET A 91 -1.44 1.07 -6.71
C MET A 91 -2.76 0.90 -5.96
N HIS A 92 -3.64 1.88 -6.15
CA HIS A 92 -4.94 1.92 -5.52
C HIS A 92 -5.98 1.31 -6.45
N VAL A 93 -6.62 0.23 -6.00
CA VAL A 93 -7.67 -0.47 -6.74
C VAL A 93 -9.02 -0.07 -6.17
N TYR A 94 -9.90 0.42 -7.04
CA TYR A 94 -11.26 0.82 -6.71
C TYR A 94 -12.27 0.00 -7.50
N PHE A 95 -13.34 -0.43 -6.84
CA PHE A 95 -14.52 -1.03 -7.45
C PHE A 95 -15.74 -0.16 -7.14
N ASN A 96 -16.48 0.28 -8.16
CA ASN A 96 -17.65 1.16 -7.98
C ASN A 96 -17.37 2.41 -7.13
N SER A 97 -16.17 2.99 -7.26
CA SER A 97 -15.69 4.17 -6.50
C SER A 97 -15.41 3.94 -5.01
N ALA A 98 -15.54 2.70 -4.51
CA ALA A 98 -15.05 2.29 -3.20
C ALA A 98 -13.63 1.73 -3.35
N MET A 99 -12.74 2.06 -2.41
CA MET A 99 -11.42 1.46 -2.36
C MET A 99 -11.55 -0.01 -1.97
N GLU A 100 -10.99 -0.90 -2.79
CA GLU A 100 -11.02 -2.35 -2.62
C GLU A 100 -9.69 -2.83 -2.04
N ASN A 101 -8.58 -2.51 -2.70
CA ASN A 101 -7.24 -2.98 -2.34
C ASN A 101 -6.19 -1.87 -2.50
N LEU A 102 -5.13 -1.96 -1.69
CA LEU A 102 -3.91 -1.19 -1.84
C LEU A 102 -2.75 -2.13 -2.11
N TYR A 103 -1.99 -1.88 -3.18
CA TYR A 103 -0.72 -2.55 -3.42
C TYR A 103 0.43 -1.55 -3.36
N VAL A 104 1.58 -2.00 -2.87
CA VAL A 104 2.77 -1.16 -2.77
C VAL A 104 3.97 -1.86 -3.39
N TYR A 105 4.65 -1.11 -4.26
CA TYR A 105 5.80 -1.57 -5.02
C TYR A 105 6.95 -0.57 -4.90
N CYS A 106 8.13 -0.99 -5.36
CA CYS A 106 9.27 -0.11 -5.51
C CYS A 106 9.98 -0.27 -6.84
N SER A 107 10.86 0.66 -7.18
CA SER A 107 11.85 0.50 -8.24
C SER A 107 13.08 1.34 -7.97
N GLY A 108 14.27 0.81 -8.31
CA GLY A 108 15.52 1.56 -8.20
C GLY A 108 15.58 2.77 -9.13
N VAL A 109 14.75 2.80 -10.18
CA VAL A 109 14.63 3.90 -11.14
C VAL A 109 13.17 4.31 -11.33
N SER A 110 12.94 5.51 -11.86
CA SER A 110 11.59 5.95 -12.19
C SER A 110 10.97 5.06 -13.27
N VAL A 111 9.74 4.63 -13.05
CA VAL A 111 8.89 3.93 -14.03
C VAL A 111 8.33 4.99 -14.98
N ASN A 112 8.53 4.76 -16.28
CA ASN A 112 8.09 5.66 -17.35
C ASN A 112 7.18 4.94 -18.36
N ASP A 113 7.25 3.61 -18.43
CA ASP A 113 6.44 2.79 -19.33
C ASP A 113 5.81 1.61 -18.58
N THR A 114 4.67 1.15 -19.09
CA THR A 114 3.97 -0.07 -18.71
C THR A 114 4.84 -1.34 -18.81
N ALA A 115 5.87 -1.33 -19.65
CA ALA A 115 6.82 -2.43 -19.77
C ALA A 115 7.89 -2.46 -18.65
N ASP A 116 7.99 -1.40 -17.84
CA ASP A 116 8.96 -1.33 -16.76
C ASP A 116 8.63 -2.31 -15.63
N MET A 117 9.69 -2.84 -15.03
CA MET A 117 9.60 -3.81 -13.95
C MET A 117 9.32 -3.10 -12.62
N LEU A 118 8.28 -3.55 -11.92
CA LEU A 118 8.07 -3.23 -10.52
C LEU A 118 8.73 -4.29 -9.65
N CYS A 119 9.28 -3.85 -8.52
CA CYS A 119 9.93 -4.69 -7.53
C CYS A 119 9.11 -4.72 -6.24
N ARG A 120 9.37 -5.73 -5.42
CA ARG A 120 8.76 -5.86 -4.11
C ARG A 120 9.39 -4.84 -3.14
N LEU A 121 8.55 -4.05 -2.48
CA LEU A 121 8.99 -3.21 -1.37
C LEU A 121 9.16 -4.09 -0.13
N PRO A 122 10.37 -4.25 0.44
CA PRO A 122 10.60 -5.13 1.58
C PRO A 122 10.26 -4.38 2.87
N LEU A 123 8.98 -4.05 3.07
CA LEU A 123 8.45 -3.63 4.36
C LEU A 123 7.52 -4.70 4.89
N LYS A 124 7.29 -4.69 6.20
CA LYS A 124 6.32 -5.60 6.81
C LYS A 124 4.89 -5.22 6.41
N ASN A 125 3.90 -6.02 6.78
CA ASN A 125 2.49 -5.82 6.40
C ASN A 125 2.20 -5.85 4.87
N ILE A 126 3.16 -6.31 4.05
CA ILE A 126 2.99 -6.45 2.60
C ILE A 126 3.08 -7.94 2.22
N HIS A 127 2.09 -8.42 1.48
CA HIS A 127 2.04 -9.79 0.95
C HIS A 127 3.04 -10.01 -0.21
N ASP A 128 3.17 -11.27 -0.64
CA ASP A 128 4.13 -11.65 -1.70
C ASP A 128 3.86 -10.97 -3.06
N ASP A 129 2.61 -10.56 -3.31
CA ASP A 129 2.12 -9.87 -4.51
C ASP A 129 2.09 -8.32 -4.39
N GLY A 130 2.50 -7.79 -3.23
CA GLY A 130 2.47 -6.36 -2.94
C GLY A 130 1.20 -5.87 -2.25
N LEU A 131 0.19 -6.73 -2.02
CA LEU A 131 -1.03 -6.34 -1.32
C LEU A 131 -0.70 -5.91 0.11
N VAL A 132 -1.22 -4.76 0.53
CA VAL A 132 -1.05 -4.25 1.90
C VAL A 132 -2.16 -4.80 2.79
N CYS A 133 -1.77 -5.32 3.95
CA CYS A 133 -2.71 -5.65 5.01
C CYS A 133 -3.21 -4.37 5.71
N ILE A 134 -4.26 -3.75 5.17
CA ILE A 134 -4.85 -2.48 5.66
C ILE A 134 -6.02 -2.66 6.65
N GLY A 135 -6.32 -3.90 7.07
CA GLY A 135 -7.52 -4.19 7.86
C GLY A 135 -8.81 -3.81 7.12
N ASP A 136 -9.90 -3.62 7.87
CA ASP A 136 -11.19 -3.17 7.31
C ASP A 136 -11.41 -1.65 7.46
N ASP A 137 -10.54 -0.95 8.20
CA ASP A 137 -10.71 0.46 8.55
C ASP A 137 -10.62 1.43 7.36
N LEU A 138 -9.87 1.06 6.32
CA LEU A 138 -9.75 1.83 5.07
C LEU A 138 -10.71 1.39 3.97
N LYS A 139 -11.32 0.21 4.09
CA LYS A 139 -12.16 -0.35 3.04
C LYS A 139 -13.52 0.35 3.05
N PHE A 140 -14.02 0.70 1.87
CA PHE A 140 -15.39 1.20 1.66
C PHE A 140 -15.73 2.63 2.15
N SER A 141 -14.79 3.58 2.16
CA SER A 141 -15.14 5.00 2.31
C SER A 141 -15.62 5.63 0.99
N LEU A 142 -16.91 5.99 0.93
CA LEU A 142 -17.53 6.63 -0.24
C LEU A 142 -17.39 8.16 -0.23
N GLU A 143 -17.18 8.79 0.92
CA GLU A 143 -17.15 10.24 1.07
C GLU A 143 -15.76 10.86 0.82
N GLY A 144 -15.69 12.10 0.32
CA GLY A 144 -14.44 12.83 0.09
C GLY A 144 -13.95 12.83 -1.37
N ARG A 145 -13.01 13.75 -1.70
CA ARG A 145 -12.42 13.84 -3.05
C ARG A 145 -11.41 12.71 -3.26
N LEU A 146 -11.30 12.22 -4.50
CA LEU A 146 -10.39 11.11 -4.84
C LEU A 146 -8.93 11.37 -4.41
N GLY A 147 -8.44 12.59 -4.61
CA GLY A 147 -7.08 12.97 -4.18
C GLY A 147 -6.88 12.84 -2.67
N ASP A 148 -7.88 13.26 -1.88
CA ASP A 148 -7.84 13.16 -0.41
C ASP A 148 -7.88 11.69 0.03
N LYS A 149 -8.65 10.85 -0.66
CA LYS A 149 -8.71 9.40 -0.40
C LYS A 149 -7.36 8.73 -0.66
N ILE A 150 -6.76 9.00 -1.82
CA ILE A 150 -5.43 8.48 -2.19
C ILE A 150 -4.39 8.90 -1.16
N ALA A 151 -4.33 10.19 -0.82
CA ALA A 151 -3.39 10.72 0.16
C ALA A 151 -3.62 10.11 1.56
N GLY A 152 -4.88 10.00 2.00
CA GLY A 152 -5.24 9.40 3.28
C GLY A 152 -4.82 7.93 3.39
N THR A 153 -5.03 7.14 2.32
CA THR A 153 -4.59 5.74 2.25
C THR A 153 -3.07 5.61 2.30
N GLU A 154 -2.33 6.46 1.57
CA GLU A 154 -0.87 6.47 1.61
C GLU A 154 -0.32 6.87 2.98
N ASN A 155 -0.92 7.88 3.61
CA ASN A 155 -0.54 8.31 4.96
C ASN A 155 -0.82 7.21 5.98
N PHE A 156 -1.98 6.56 5.92
CA PHE A 156 -2.30 5.44 6.79
C PHE A 156 -1.27 4.31 6.67
N PHE A 157 -0.82 3.98 5.46
CA PHE A 157 0.24 2.98 5.28
C PHE A 157 1.53 3.39 5.99
N TRP A 158 2.00 4.62 5.81
CA TRP A 158 3.24 5.10 6.42
C TRP A 158 3.15 5.28 7.94
N GLU A 159 1.98 5.68 8.45
CA GLU A 159 1.69 5.85 9.88
C GLU A 159 1.31 4.53 10.56
N SER A 160 1.21 3.44 9.80
CA SER A 160 0.88 2.12 10.35
C SER A 160 2.04 1.56 11.18
N LYS A 161 1.69 0.79 12.21
CA LYS A 161 2.66 0.02 13.00
C LYS A 161 2.93 -1.29 12.29
N PHE A 162 4.00 -1.32 11.51
CA PHE A 162 4.49 -2.50 10.78
C PHE A 162 4.72 -3.66 11.75
N ASN A 163 4.08 -4.82 11.55
CA ASN A 163 4.13 -5.92 12.49
C ASN A 163 4.72 -7.19 11.85
N SER A 164 4.98 -8.22 12.64
CA SER A 164 5.63 -9.45 12.19
C SER A 164 4.71 -10.48 11.52
N ASP A 165 3.43 -10.17 11.27
CA ASP A 165 2.46 -11.13 10.72
C ASP A 165 2.85 -11.62 9.31
N LEU A 166 3.60 -10.80 8.56
CA LEU A 166 4.08 -11.09 7.21
C LEU A 166 5.62 -11.09 7.10
N ASP A 167 6.32 -11.49 8.17
CA ASP A 167 7.78 -11.53 8.19
C ASP A 167 8.37 -12.43 7.09
N ASP A 168 7.72 -13.55 6.74
CA ASP A 168 8.17 -14.42 5.63
C ASP A 168 8.17 -13.68 4.28
N SER A 169 7.13 -12.89 4.00
CA SER A 169 7.04 -12.06 2.79
C SER A 169 8.13 -11.00 2.80
N PHE A 170 8.32 -10.33 3.94
CA PHE A 170 9.40 -9.36 4.13
C PHE A 170 10.78 -9.97 3.82
N GLN A 171 11.10 -11.13 4.41
CA GLN A 171 12.40 -11.80 4.22
C GLN A 171 12.66 -12.22 2.77
N LYS A 172 11.62 -12.67 2.05
CA LYS A 172 11.71 -13.04 0.62
C LYS A 172 11.95 -11.82 -0.29
N ALA A 173 11.40 -10.66 0.08
CA ALA A 173 11.55 -9.41 -0.67
C ALA A 173 12.89 -8.72 -0.40
N LEU A 174 13.48 -8.96 0.77
CA LEU A 174 14.63 -8.22 1.29
C LEU A 174 15.91 -8.42 0.43
N PRO A 175 16.48 -7.33 -0.12
CA PRO A 175 17.78 -7.36 -0.80
C PRO A 175 18.92 -7.89 0.09
N GLU A 176 19.88 -8.60 -0.51
CA GLU A 176 21.01 -9.21 0.20
C GLU A 176 21.88 -8.20 0.96
N VAL A 177 21.99 -6.95 0.47
CA VAL A 177 22.77 -5.91 1.13
C VAL A 177 22.24 -5.56 2.54
N PHE A 178 20.92 -5.71 2.76
CA PHE A 178 20.31 -5.44 4.07
C PHE A 178 20.40 -6.64 5.03
N LYS A 179 20.85 -7.81 4.56
CA LYS A 179 21.09 -8.99 5.40
C LYS A 179 22.51 -9.03 5.98
N GLN A 180 23.38 -8.12 5.55
CA GLN A 180 24.82 -8.13 5.85
C GLN A 180 25.16 -7.12 6.95
N GLY A 181 24.80 -7.44 8.19
CA GLY A 181 25.19 -6.66 9.36
C GLY A 181 26.70 -6.78 9.66
N ARG A 182 27.25 -5.82 10.42
CA ARG A 182 28.65 -5.84 10.89
C ARG A 182 28.86 -6.85 12.03
N SER A 183 27.77 -7.35 12.61
CA SER A 183 27.75 -8.37 13.66
C SER A 183 26.57 -9.32 13.47
N PRO A 184 26.57 -10.51 14.11
CA PRO A 184 25.42 -11.41 14.10
C PRO A 184 24.16 -10.77 14.68
N ALA A 185 24.29 -9.94 15.72
CA ALA A 185 23.17 -9.25 16.34
C ALA A 185 22.53 -8.23 15.39
N GLU A 186 23.34 -7.46 14.65
CA GLU A 186 22.82 -6.52 13.65
C GLU A 186 22.21 -7.25 12.45
N SER A 187 22.79 -8.37 12.04
CA SER A 187 22.26 -9.18 10.92
C SER A 187 20.90 -9.83 11.24
N ALA A 188 20.58 -9.99 12.53
CA ALA A 188 19.27 -10.45 12.98
C ALA A 188 18.17 -9.39 12.84
N ASP A 189 18.54 -8.13 12.59
CA ASP A 189 17.63 -7.01 12.37
C ASP A 189 17.97 -6.27 11.06
N PRO A 190 17.45 -6.76 9.92
CA PRO A 190 17.73 -6.14 8.63
C PRO A 190 17.29 -4.69 8.49
N LEU A 191 16.30 -4.24 9.27
CA LEU A 191 15.87 -2.84 9.26
C LEU A 191 16.91 -1.94 9.92
N ALA A 192 17.60 -2.41 10.97
CA ALA A 192 18.74 -1.71 11.55
C ALA A 192 19.92 -1.62 10.56
N VAL A 193 20.18 -2.68 9.78
CA VAL A 193 21.20 -2.66 8.72
C VAL A 193 20.84 -1.62 7.65
N TRP A 194 19.58 -1.59 7.23
CA TRP A 194 19.08 -0.64 6.24
C TRP A 194 19.14 0.80 6.76
N GLU A 195 18.70 1.08 7.98
CA GLU A 195 18.80 2.40 8.61
C GLU A 195 20.25 2.90 8.67
N ARG A 196 21.18 2.05 9.07
CA ARG A 196 22.60 2.40 9.09
C ARG A 196 23.12 2.75 7.70
N LEU A 197 22.80 1.95 6.68
CA LEU A 197 23.19 2.24 5.31
C LEU A 197 22.54 3.53 4.80
N SER A 198 21.28 3.79 5.17
CA SER A 198 20.54 5.00 4.82
C SER A 198 21.19 6.27 5.36
N SER A 199 21.92 6.16 6.47
CA SER A 199 22.68 7.26 7.08
C SER A 199 24.09 7.44 6.49
N ASP A 200 24.55 6.53 5.64
CA ASP A 200 25.86 6.60 5.00
C ASP A 200 25.81 7.51 3.75
N SER A 201 26.61 8.57 3.75
CA SER A 201 26.69 9.54 2.64
C SER A 201 27.04 8.92 1.27
N GLY A 202 27.68 7.74 1.25
CA GLY A 202 28.03 7.02 0.02
C GLY A 202 26.94 6.06 -0.46
N PHE A 203 25.92 5.78 0.35
CA PHE A 203 24.88 4.83 0.02
C PHE A 203 23.87 5.43 -0.95
N LYS A 204 23.57 4.67 -2.02
CA LYS A 204 22.59 5.04 -3.02
C LYS A 204 21.53 3.98 -3.12
N VAL A 205 20.36 4.28 -2.58
CA VAL A 205 19.20 3.37 -2.57
C VAL A 205 18.74 2.94 -3.97
N SER A 206 18.97 3.78 -5.00
CA SER A 206 18.68 3.48 -6.40
C SER A 206 19.56 2.38 -6.99
N GLU A 207 20.76 2.16 -6.45
CA GLU A 207 21.71 1.14 -6.92
C GLU A 207 21.48 -0.23 -6.24
N VAL A 208 20.57 -0.31 -5.27
CA VAL A 208 20.18 -1.56 -4.61
C VAL A 208 19.48 -2.50 -5.61
N LYS A 209 19.87 -3.77 -5.61
CA LYS A 209 19.20 -4.82 -6.39
C LYS A 209 17.92 -5.27 -5.71
N TRP A 210 16.83 -4.55 -5.98
CA TRP A 210 15.49 -4.88 -5.49
C TRP A 210 14.98 -6.18 -6.09
N LYS A 211 14.16 -6.92 -5.33
CA LYS A 211 13.59 -8.20 -5.78
C LYS A 211 12.52 -7.92 -6.85
N PRO A 212 12.72 -8.34 -8.12
CA PRO A 212 11.74 -8.09 -9.18
C PRO A 212 10.44 -8.86 -8.89
N LEU A 213 9.32 -8.27 -9.29
CA LEU A 213 7.99 -8.88 -9.21
C LEU A 213 7.44 -9.17 -10.60
N ALA A 214 7.01 -8.13 -11.32
CA ALA A 214 6.40 -8.24 -12.65
C ALA A 214 6.38 -6.86 -13.34
N LYS A 215 6.04 -6.83 -14.62
CA LYS A 215 5.87 -5.55 -15.34
C LYS A 215 4.60 -4.83 -14.88
N LEU A 216 4.60 -3.51 -14.94
CA LEU A 216 3.42 -2.70 -14.63
C LEU A 216 2.18 -3.14 -15.44
N SER A 217 2.35 -3.43 -16.73
CA SER A 217 1.25 -3.91 -17.58
C SER A 217 0.65 -5.24 -17.10
N GLU A 218 1.50 -6.17 -16.67
CA GLU A 218 1.07 -7.51 -16.23
C GLU A 218 0.26 -7.38 -14.93
N ILE A 219 0.79 -6.65 -13.95
CA ILE A 219 0.09 -6.37 -12.69
C ILE A 219 -1.25 -5.68 -12.93
N ALA A 220 -1.26 -4.62 -13.76
CA ALA A 220 -2.48 -3.88 -14.04
C ALA A 220 -3.54 -4.73 -14.76
N THR A 221 -3.13 -5.60 -15.69
CA THR A 221 -4.04 -6.53 -16.37
C THR A 221 -4.65 -7.52 -15.37
N ASP A 222 -3.83 -8.17 -14.54
CA ASP A 222 -4.31 -9.16 -13.57
C ASP A 222 -5.34 -8.56 -12.60
N LEU A 223 -5.09 -7.34 -12.11
CA LEU A 223 -5.98 -6.65 -11.17
C LEU A 223 -7.29 -6.16 -11.80
N LEU A 224 -7.30 -5.89 -13.12
CA LEU A 224 -8.51 -5.53 -13.85
C LEU A 224 -9.33 -6.75 -14.30
N GLU A 225 -8.75 -7.95 -14.26
CA GLU A 225 -9.38 -9.19 -14.70
C GLU A 225 -9.90 -10.08 -13.58
N GLY A 226 -9.32 -9.99 -12.38
CA GLY A 226 -9.89 -10.58 -11.17
C GLY A 226 -11.19 -9.93 -10.73
#